data_AF-A0A1W1XX48-F1
#
_entry.id   AF-A0A1W1XX48-F1
#
_cell.length_a   1.000
_cell.length_b   1.000
_cell.length_c   1.000
_cell.angle_alpha   90.00
_cell.angle_beta   90.00
_cell.angle_gamma   90.00
#
_symmetry.space_group_name_H-M   'P 1'
#
loop_
_entity.id
_entity.type
_entity.pdbx_description
1 polymer ?
#
loop_
_entity_poly.entity_id
_entity_poly.type
_entity_poly.pdbx_seq_one_letter_code
_entity_poly.pdbx_strand_id
1 'polypeptide(L)'
;MIIQDKHDMAGVDALSHLGYPAIAPALPGLLEWLQDPNWPVALPLARLLATVGEPVVPHLLDVLRGSDGAWKRTCIEHLATQLATPARLMLGDELARLAHAPTPQDVAEDVHLAAQAALDGA
;
A
#
# COMPACT_ATOMS: atom_id res chain seq x y z
N MET A 1 10.06 -2.63 -16.49
CA MET A 1 9.54 -3.02 -15.17
C MET A 1 10.38 -4.18 -14.66
N ILE A 2 10.77 -4.20 -13.38
CA ILE A 2 11.65 -5.26 -12.84
C ILE A 2 10.87 -6.57 -12.62
N ILE A 3 9.64 -6.48 -12.11
CA ILE A 3 8.72 -7.63 -11.97
C ILE A 3 7.98 -7.87 -13.28
N GLN A 4 7.97 -9.13 -13.74
CA GLN A 4 7.35 -9.55 -15.00
C GLN A 4 5.94 -10.14 -14.83
N ASP A 5 5.71 -10.91 -13.76
CA ASP A 5 4.42 -11.54 -13.48
C ASP A 5 4.17 -11.75 -11.98
N LYS A 6 2.94 -12.17 -11.64
CA LYS A 6 2.48 -12.31 -10.24
C LYS A 6 3.23 -13.35 -9.39
N HIS A 7 4.06 -14.21 -10.01
CA HIS A 7 4.92 -15.20 -9.34
C HIS A 7 6.42 -14.85 -9.43
N ASP A 8 6.78 -13.70 -9.99
CA ASP A 8 8.17 -13.30 -10.21
C ASP A 8 8.85 -12.84 -8.89
N MET A 9 9.14 -13.83 -8.05
CA MET A 9 9.86 -13.65 -6.79
C MET A 9 11.30 -13.18 -7.01
N ALA A 10 11.93 -13.55 -8.14
CA ALA A 10 13.27 -13.08 -8.49
C ALA A 10 13.28 -11.55 -8.71
N GLY A 11 12.23 -11.00 -9.34
CA GLY A 11 12.05 -9.56 -9.48
C GLY A 11 11.86 -8.86 -8.13
N VAL A 12 11.10 -9.44 -7.20
CA VAL A 12 10.95 -8.93 -5.83
C VAL A 12 12.30 -8.91 -5.10
N ASP A 13 13.07 -9.99 -5.20
CA ASP A 13 14.40 -10.07 -4.58
C ASP A 13 15.35 -9.04 -5.19
N ALA A 14 15.33 -8.86 -6.52
CA ALA A 14 16.14 -7.86 -7.20
C ALA A 14 15.80 -6.43 -6.71
N LEU A 15 14.51 -6.10 -6.58
CA LEU A 15 14.06 -4.82 -6.02
C LEU A 15 14.53 -4.62 -4.58
N SER A 16 14.47 -5.68 -3.76
CA SER A 16 14.91 -5.64 -2.37
C SER A 16 16.42 -5.39 -2.25
N HIS A 17 17.23 -6.00 -3.13
CA HIS A 17 18.67 -5.74 -3.20
C HIS A 17 19.00 -4.33 -3.72
N LEU A 18 18.21 -3.83 -4.68
CA LEU A 18 18.40 -2.49 -5.24
C LEU A 18 18.11 -1.41 -4.17
N GLY A 19 17.01 -1.60 -3.44
CA GLY A 19 16.60 -0.76 -2.32
C GLY A 19 16.29 0.70 -2.69
N TYR A 20 15.97 1.48 -1.67
CA TYR A 20 15.82 2.94 -1.80
C TYR A 20 17.21 3.61 -1.70
N PRO A 21 17.53 4.63 -2.52
CA PRO A 21 16.65 5.40 -3.41
C PRO A 21 16.50 4.86 -4.83
N ALA A 22 17.16 3.76 -5.20
CA ALA A 22 17.18 3.29 -6.58
C ALA A 22 15.80 2.86 -7.12
N ILE A 23 14.92 2.35 -6.24
CA ILE A 23 13.54 2.00 -6.61
C ILE A 23 12.56 3.18 -6.61
N ALA A 24 12.98 4.39 -6.24
CA ALA A 24 12.09 5.55 -6.10
C ALA A 24 11.24 5.84 -7.36
N PRO A 25 11.79 5.80 -8.60
CA PRO A 25 11.00 6.04 -9.81
C PRO A 25 9.95 4.98 -10.09
N ALA A 26 10.07 3.79 -9.47
CA ALA A 26 9.17 2.66 -9.69
C ALA A 26 8.04 2.58 -8.66
N LEU A 27 8.07 3.38 -7.58
CA LEU A 27 7.11 3.27 -6.47
C LEU A 27 5.63 3.25 -6.91
N PRO A 28 5.16 4.11 -7.83
CA PRO A 28 3.76 4.05 -8.29
C PRO A 28 3.41 2.69 -8.93
N GLY A 29 4.25 2.20 -9.84
CA GLY A 29 4.02 0.92 -10.52
C GLY A 29 4.21 -0.29 -9.60
N LEU A 30 5.01 -0.17 -8.54
CA LEU A 30 5.13 -1.22 -7.52
C LEU A 30 3.86 -1.34 -6.66
N LEU A 31 3.14 -0.25 -6.43
CA LEU A 31 1.87 -0.29 -5.71
C LEU A 31 0.78 -1.02 -6.49
N GLU A 32 0.81 -1.02 -7.83
CA GLU A 32 -0.16 -1.74 -8.67
C GLU A 32 -0.15 -3.26 -8.40
N TRP A 33 1.00 -3.81 -7.99
CA TRP A 33 1.10 -5.22 -7.60
C TRP A 33 0.41 -5.55 -6.28
N LEU A 34 -0.13 -4.55 -5.58
CA LEU A 34 -0.95 -4.71 -4.39
C LEU A 34 -2.45 -4.68 -4.71
N GLN A 35 -2.86 -4.68 -5.98
CA GLN A 35 -4.28 -4.73 -6.35
C GLN A 35 -4.94 -6.08 -5.99
N ASP A 36 -4.17 -7.16 -5.97
CA ASP A 36 -4.65 -8.49 -5.59
C ASP A 36 -3.71 -9.11 -4.55
N PRO A 37 -4.13 -9.21 -3.27
CA PRO A 37 -3.30 -9.79 -2.21
C PRO A 37 -3.04 -11.29 -2.41
N ASN A 38 -3.77 -11.96 -3.31
CA ASN A 38 -3.53 -13.37 -3.63
C ASN A 38 -2.33 -13.56 -4.58
N TRP A 39 -1.80 -12.48 -5.18
CA TRP A 39 -0.58 -12.58 -5.97
C TRP A 39 0.61 -12.88 -5.05
N PRO A 40 1.39 -13.93 -5.32
CA PRO A 40 2.55 -14.28 -4.50
C PRO A 40 3.52 -13.12 -4.24
N VAL A 41 3.68 -12.22 -5.22
CA VAL A 41 4.54 -11.03 -5.10
C VAL A 41 3.96 -9.90 -4.22
N ALA A 42 2.65 -9.86 -3.97
CA ALA A 42 1.99 -8.72 -3.35
C ALA A 42 2.46 -8.47 -1.91
N LEU A 43 2.37 -9.46 -1.01
CA LEU A 43 2.76 -9.29 0.39
C LEU A 43 4.28 -9.02 0.56
N PRO A 44 5.18 -9.71 -0.17
CA PRO A 44 6.60 -9.35 -0.21
C PRO A 44 6.85 -7.91 -0.65
N LEU A 45 6.16 -7.43 -1.69
CA LEU A 45 6.28 -6.05 -2.14
C LEU A 45 5.76 -5.04 -1.12
N ALA A 46 4.62 -5.33 -0.47
CA ALA A 46 4.08 -4.47 0.57
C ALA A 46 5.09 -4.30 1.73
N ARG A 47 5.78 -5.40 2.12
CA ARG A 47 6.87 -5.34 3.10
C ARG A 47 8.05 -4.49 2.61
N LEU A 48 8.50 -4.68 1.37
CA LEU A 48 9.58 -3.88 0.80
C LEU A 48 9.21 -2.39 0.80
N LEU A 49 8.02 -2.06 0.32
CA LEU A 49 7.50 -0.68 0.27
C LEU A 49 7.37 -0.07 1.68
N ALA A 50 7.04 -0.85 2.69
CA ALA A 50 7.02 -0.37 4.08
C ALA A 50 8.41 0.06 4.57
N THR A 51 9.48 -0.62 4.13
CA THR A 51 10.86 -0.25 4.49
C THR A 51 11.34 1.05 3.82
N VAL A 52 10.67 1.49 2.74
CA VAL A 52 10.93 2.77 2.10
C VAL A 52 10.52 3.93 3.02
N GLY A 53 9.41 3.79 3.76
CA GLY A 53 8.91 4.81 4.69
C GLY A 53 8.26 6.00 4.00
N GLU A 54 8.55 7.22 4.46
CA GLU A 54 7.90 8.47 4.01
C GLU A 54 7.82 8.66 2.48
N PRO A 55 8.83 8.31 1.66
CA PRO A 55 8.76 8.47 0.22
C PRO A 55 7.62 7.68 -0.47
N VAL A 56 7.10 6.62 0.15
CA VAL A 56 5.96 5.86 -0.42
C VAL A 56 4.62 6.56 -0.19
N VAL A 57 4.54 7.42 0.82
CA VAL A 57 3.30 8.07 1.28
C VAL A 57 2.54 8.81 0.17
N PRO A 58 3.16 9.71 -0.63
CA PRO A 58 2.39 10.42 -1.67
C PRO A 58 1.75 9.46 -2.68
N HIS A 59 2.46 8.41 -3.07
CA HIS A 59 1.95 7.41 -4.01
C HIS A 59 0.87 6.52 -3.40
N LEU A 60 1.02 6.17 -2.12
CA LEU A 60 -0.02 5.46 -1.38
C LEU A 60 -1.28 6.32 -1.24
N LEU A 61 -1.15 7.63 -0.96
CA LEU A 61 -2.30 8.54 -0.91
C LEU A 61 -3.05 8.61 -2.24
N ASP A 62 -2.33 8.57 -3.37
CA ASP A 62 -2.97 8.53 -4.70
C ASP A 62 -3.84 7.28 -4.86
N VAL A 63 -3.39 6.12 -4.37
CA VAL A 63 -4.20 4.88 -4.34
C VAL A 63 -5.41 5.03 -3.42
N LEU A 64 -5.21 5.53 -2.20
CA LEU A 64 -6.29 5.69 -1.20
C LEU A 64 -7.40 6.64 -1.64
N ARG A 65 -7.04 7.66 -2.45
CA ARG A 65 -7.97 8.62 -3.05
C ARG A 65 -8.60 8.14 -4.36
N GLY A 66 -8.12 7.03 -4.91
CA GLY A 66 -8.67 6.43 -6.12
C GLY A 66 -10.07 5.84 -5.91
N SER A 67 -10.55 5.08 -6.89
CA SER A 67 -11.86 4.42 -6.82
C SER A 67 -11.77 2.92 -6.52
N ASP A 68 -10.61 2.29 -6.64
CA ASP A 68 -10.48 0.84 -6.45
C ASP A 68 -10.50 0.45 -4.97
N GLY A 69 -11.68 0.13 -4.45
CA GLY A 69 -11.86 -0.24 -3.04
C GLY A 69 -11.03 -1.46 -2.60
N ALA A 70 -10.91 -2.48 -3.45
CA ALA A 70 -10.14 -3.68 -3.13
C ALA A 70 -8.65 -3.34 -2.99
N TRP A 71 -8.11 -2.57 -3.94
CA TRP A 71 -6.72 -2.10 -3.89
C TRP A 71 -6.46 -1.21 -2.66
N LYS A 72 -7.37 -0.29 -2.33
CA LYS A 72 -7.26 0.52 -1.10
C LYS A 72 -7.18 -0.35 0.14
N ARG A 73 -8.12 -1.30 0.29
CA ARG A 73 -8.14 -2.20 1.44
C ARG A 73 -6.80 -2.93 1.57
N THR A 74 -6.32 -3.53 0.47
CA THR A 74 -5.04 -4.26 0.47
C THR A 74 -3.87 -3.36 0.87
N CYS A 75 -3.81 -2.13 0.35
CA CYS A 75 -2.80 -1.16 0.73
C CYS A 75 -2.89 -0.75 2.22
N ILE A 76 -4.09 -0.60 2.77
CA ILE A 76 -4.25 -0.27 4.19
C ILE A 76 -3.80 -1.45 5.05
N GLU A 77 -4.34 -2.64 4.81
CA GLU A 77 -4.14 -3.83 5.63
C GLU A 77 -2.70 -4.33 5.59
N HIS A 78 -2.04 -4.23 4.44
CA HIS A 78 -0.73 -4.85 4.22
C HIS A 78 0.42 -3.88 4.02
N LEU A 79 0.20 -2.59 3.77
CA LEU A 79 1.28 -1.61 3.66
C LEU A 79 1.19 -0.56 4.76
N ALA A 80 0.06 0.14 4.90
CA ALA A 80 -0.07 1.24 5.86
C ALA A 80 0.16 0.80 7.32
N THR A 81 -0.32 -0.39 7.69
CA THR A 81 -0.13 -0.98 9.02
C THR A 81 1.33 -1.30 9.36
N GLN A 82 2.19 -1.45 8.35
CA GLN A 82 3.61 -1.80 8.50
C GLN A 82 4.54 -0.59 8.45
N LEU A 83 4.02 0.59 8.09
CA LEU A 83 4.81 1.82 8.05
C LEU A 83 5.23 2.27 9.45
N ALA A 84 6.45 2.80 9.55
CA ALA A 84 6.92 3.46 10.75
C ALA A 84 6.05 4.70 11.07
N THR A 85 5.99 5.08 12.36
CA THR A 85 5.13 6.16 12.87
C THR A 85 5.18 7.46 12.05
N PRO A 86 6.36 7.99 11.64
CA PRO A 86 6.39 9.24 10.86
C PRO A 86 5.58 9.15 9.55
N ALA A 87 5.79 8.09 8.78
CA ALA A 87 5.08 7.86 7.52
C ALA A 87 3.59 7.56 7.75
N ARG A 88 3.25 6.82 8.81
CA ARG A 88 1.86 6.48 9.15
C ARG A 88 1.06 7.70 9.57
N LEU A 89 1.64 8.64 10.31
CA LEU A 89 0.97 9.89 10.71
C LEU A 89 0.57 10.73 9.49
N MET A 90 1.37 10.71 8.42
CA MET A 90 1.05 11.42 7.18
C MET A 90 -0.17 10.84 6.44
N LEU A 91 -0.58 9.61 6.75
CA LEU A 91 -1.79 8.98 6.20
C LEU A 91 -3.04 9.27 7.03
N GLY A 92 -2.89 9.81 8.24
CA GLY A 92 -3.96 9.91 9.24
C GLY A 92 -5.23 10.57 8.73
N ASP A 93 -5.11 11.69 8.03
CA ASP A 93 -6.27 12.44 7.50
C ASP A 93 -7.06 11.62 6.46
N GLU A 94 -6.37 10.92 5.56
CA GLU A 94 -7.03 10.12 4.53
C GLU A 94 -7.62 8.84 5.12
N LEU A 95 -6.94 8.19 6.07
CA LEU A 95 -7.49 7.06 6.81
C LEU A 95 -8.73 7.46 7.61
N ALA A 96 -8.72 8.62 8.27
CA ALA A 96 -9.88 9.14 8.99
C ALA A 96 -11.04 9.44 8.04
N ARG A 97 -10.77 10.02 6.86
CA ARG A 97 -11.78 10.23 5.83
C ARG A 97 -12.40 8.91 5.35
N LEU A 98 -11.58 7.90 5.08
CA LEU A 98 -12.06 6.58 4.65
C LEU A 98 -12.87 5.87 5.74
N ALA A 99 -12.50 6.01 7.01
CA ALA A 99 -13.22 5.42 8.13
C ALA A 99 -14.59 6.09 8.38
N HIS A 100 -14.67 7.42 8.26
CA HIS A 100 -15.87 8.19 8.64
C HIS A 100 -16.77 8.61 7.48
N ALA A 101 -16.22 8.73 6.28
CA ALA A 101 -16.94 9.12 5.06
C ALA A 101 -16.55 8.22 3.87
N PRO A 102 -16.75 6.89 3.98
CA PRO A 102 -16.50 5.98 2.87
C PRO A 102 -17.51 6.19 1.73
N THR A 103 -17.05 5.97 0.50
CA THR A 103 -17.96 5.82 -0.64
C THR A 103 -18.70 4.47 -0.58
N PRO A 104 -19.80 4.26 -1.33
CA PRO A 104 -20.45 2.96 -1.39
C PRO A 104 -19.52 1.82 -1.82
N GLN A 105 -18.55 2.10 -2.67
CA GLN A 105 -17.53 1.12 -3.08
C GLN A 105 -16.55 0.81 -1.95
N ASP A 106 -16.12 1.83 -1.20
CA ASP A 106 -15.29 1.63 0.00
C ASP A 106 -16.02 0.80 1.06
N VAL A 107 -17.35 0.94 1.19
CA VAL A 107 -18.17 0.10 2.07
C VAL A 107 -18.25 -1.34 1.55
N ALA A 108 -18.47 -1.53 0.26
CA ALA A 108 -18.58 -2.86 -0.35
C ALA A 108 -17.30 -3.71 -0.20
N GLU A 109 -16.14 -3.05 -0.14
CA GLU A 109 -14.83 -3.67 0.00
C GLU A 109 -14.25 -3.54 1.43
N ASP A 110 -15.08 -3.20 2.43
CA ASP A 110 -14.68 -3.07 3.85
C ASP A 110 -13.51 -2.09 4.12
N VAL A 111 -13.26 -1.14 3.22
CA VAL A 111 -12.16 -0.17 3.34
C VAL A 111 -12.29 0.69 4.60
N HIS A 112 -13.50 1.06 4.97
CA HIS A 112 -13.79 1.82 6.18
C HIS A 112 -13.38 1.07 7.46
N LEU A 113 -13.58 -0.25 7.51
CA LEU A 113 -13.17 -1.10 8.63
C LEU A 113 -11.64 -1.24 8.68
N ALA A 114 -11.01 -1.45 7.52
CA ALA A 114 -9.56 -1.50 7.42
C ALA A 114 -8.92 -0.16 7.86
N ALA A 115 -9.48 0.96 7.43
CA ALA A 115 -9.03 2.29 7.82
C ALA A 115 -9.18 2.54 9.33
N GLN A 116 -10.31 2.13 9.92
CA GLN A 116 -10.52 2.24 11.36
C GLN A 116 -9.50 1.40 12.15
N ALA A 117 -9.29 0.14 11.75
CA ALA A 117 -8.29 -0.73 12.37
C ALA A 117 -6.87 -0.16 12.25
N ALA A 118 -6.54 0.47 11.11
CA ALA A 118 -5.26 1.14 10.90
C ALA A 118 -5.11 2.44 11.70
N LEU A 119 -6.19 3.10 12.13
CA LEU A 119 -6.11 4.23 13.05
C LEU A 119 -5.95 3.75 14.50
N ASP A 120 -6.68 2.72 14.90
CA ASP A 120 -6.68 2.19 16.27
C ASP A 120 -5.35 1.53 16.66
N GLY A 121 -4.65 0.93 15.69
CA GLY A 121 -3.36 0.27 15.89
C GLY A 121 -2.12 1.15 15.64
N ALA A 122 -2.27 2.48 15.56
CA ALA A 122 -1.18 3.43 15.25
C ALA A 122 -0.41 3.92 16.48
#